data_AF-A0A1V6MRQ2-F1
#
_entry.id   AF-A0A1V6MRQ2-F1
#
_cell.length_a   1.000
_cell.length_b   1.000
_cell.length_c   1.000
_cell.angle_alpha   90.00
_cell.angle_beta   90.00
_cell.angle_gamma   90.00
#
_symmetry.space_group_name_H-M   'P 1'
#
loop_
_entity.id
_entity.type
_entity.pdbx_description
1 polymer ?
#
loop_
_entity_poly.entity_id
_entity_poly.type
_entity_poly.pdbx_seq_one_letter_code
_entity_poly.pdbx_strand_id
1 'polypeptide(L)'
;MCLGFSPQFDPEGNRWFCDLEVDTGDACLPFARFALVRYQPDSISGAEISAVVRTDLLRILPDRELRVKLDDPPTVSVTGPSYDPTASTPPRVTAVVQRRREGVADDDLAWVTLEDTGVELTSIDADSSPTTNTTIVTGSVPTATTVMTVVARGRHDDRHDGRRHGPHHR
;
A
#
# COMPACT_ATOMS: atom_id res chain seq x y z
N MET A 1 -7.26 -13.28 19.83
CA MET A 1 -8.07 -14.09 18.89
C MET A 1 -7.11 -14.91 18.04
N CYS A 2 -7.35 -16.20 17.86
CA CYS A 2 -6.61 -17.04 16.92
C CYS A 2 -7.54 -17.42 15.76
N LEU A 3 -7.00 -17.42 14.55
CA LEU A 3 -7.72 -17.77 13.32
C LEU A 3 -7.06 -19.01 12.72
N GLY A 4 -7.87 -19.90 12.16
CA GLY A 4 -7.40 -21.11 11.47
C GLY A 4 -7.28 -20.86 9.96
N PHE A 5 -6.16 -21.26 9.37
CA PHE A 5 -5.91 -21.18 7.93
C PHE A 5 -5.41 -22.53 7.42
N SER A 6 -5.82 -22.89 6.20
CA SER A 6 -5.33 -24.10 5.52
C SER A 6 -4.11 -23.75 4.67
N PRO A 7 -2.89 -24.19 5.05
CA PRO A 7 -1.69 -23.85 4.30
C PRO A 7 -1.66 -24.57 2.96
N GLN A 8 -1.21 -23.86 1.93
CA GLN A 8 -1.02 -24.37 0.58
C GLN A 8 0.48 -24.53 0.30
N PHE A 9 0.84 -25.54 -0.50
CA PHE A 9 2.23 -25.75 -0.89
C PHE A 9 2.45 -25.21 -2.31
N ASP A 10 3.41 -24.30 -2.45
CA ASP A 10 3.92 -23.81 -3.73
C ASP A 10 5.14 -24.66 -4.14
N PRO A 11 5.00 -25.54 -5.17
CA PRO A 11 6.10 -26.41 -5.61
C PRO A 11 7.20 -25.65 -6.36
N GLU A 12 6.88 -24.55 -7.05
CA GLU A 12 7.88 -23.75 -7.76
C GLU A 12 8.77 -23.01 -6.77
N GLY A 13 8.14 -22.48 -5.72
CA GLY A 13 8.80 -21.81 -4.61
C GLY A 13 9.37 -22.71 -3.53
N ASN A 14 9.04 -24.02 -3.56
CA ASN A 14 9.31 -25.00 -2.52
C ASN A 14 8.98 -24.49 -1.10
N ARG A 15 7.79 -23.90 -0.92
CA ARG A 15 7.38 -23.27 0.35
C ARG A 15 5.90 -23.47 0.65
N TRP A 16 5.55 -23.42 1.93
CA TRP A 16 4.16 -23.35 2.37
C TRP A 16 3.73 -21.89 2.56
N PHE A 17 2.49 -21.57 2.21
CA PHE A 17 1.92 -20.24 2.36
C PHE A 17 0.44 -20.27 2.78
N CYS A 18 -0.01 -19.16 3.35
CA CYS A 18 -1.41 -18.85 3.58
C CYS A 18 -1.61 -17.38 3.21
N ASP A 19 -2.66 -17.08 2.45
CA ASP A 19 -3.04 -15.69 2.21
C ASP A 19 -3.82 -15.15 3.40
N LEU A 20 -3.51 -13.90 3.76
CA LEU A 20 -4.15 -13.19 4.87
C LEU A 20 -4.74 -11.89 4.33
N GLU A 21 -6.06 -11.78 4.41
CA GLU A 21 -6.74 -10.50 4.22
C GLU A 21 -6.80 -9.79 5.58
N VAL A 22 -6.28 -8.57 5.63
CA VAL A 22 -6.18 -7.79 6.85
C VAL A 22 -6.88 -6.47 6.64
N ASP A 23 -8.08 -6.35 7.19
CA ASP A 23 -8.81 -5.08 7.23
C ASP A 23 -8.13 -4.14 8.23
N THR A 24 -7.53 -3.06 7.70
CA THR A 24 -6.89 -2.01 8.50
C THR A 24 -7.82 -0.84 8.81
N GLY A 25 -9.06 -0.86 8.34
CA GLY A 25 -9.98 0.27 8.39
C GLY A 25 -9.33 1.56 7.86
N ASP A 26 -9.53 2.66 8.59
CA ASP A 26 -9.00 3.99 8.23
C ASP A 26 -7.53 4.21 8.67
N ALA A 27 -6.80 3.16 9.04
CA ALA A 27 -5.40 3.30 9.42
C ALA A 27 -4.52 3.58 8.19
N CYS A 28 -3.84 4.72 8.19
CA CYS A 28 -2.83 5.03 7.18
C CYS A 28 -1.49 4.40 7.55
N LEU A 29 -1.11 3.35 6.81
CA LEU A 29 0.18 2.64 6.91
C LEU A 29 0.46 2.03 8.31
N PRO A 30 -0.45 1.21 8.88
CA PRO A 30 -0.22 0.61 10.18
C PRO A 30 0.94 -0.40 10.15
N PHE A 31 1.60 -0.55 11.30
CA PHE A 31 2.54 -1.65 11.53
C PHE A 31 1.82 -2.84 12.14
N ALA A 32 2.03 -4.02 11.56
CA ALA A 32 1.54 -5.29 12.07
C ALA A 32 2.71 -6.23 12.39
N ARG A 33 2.52 -7.09 13.38
CA ARG A 33 3.40 -8.24 13.66
C ARG A 33 2.53 -9.44 13.93
N PHE A 34 2.69 -10.49 13.13
CA PHE A 34 1.92 -11.71 13.28
C PHE A 34 2.65 -12.72 14.16
N ALA A 35 1.88 -13.63 14.71
CA ALA A 35 2.36 -14.79 15.46
C ALA A 35 1.73 -16.04 14.84
N LEU A 36 2.55 -16.95 14.35
CA LEU A 36 2.16 -18.19 13.73
C LEU A 36 2.36 -19.34 14.71
N VAL A 37 1.39 -20.25 14.71
CA VAL A 37 1.45 -21.54 15.39
C VAL A 37 0.91 -22.61 14.46
N ARG A 38 1.37 -23.84 14.61
CA ARG A 38 0.77 -25.01 13.98
C ARG A 38 -0.18 -25.68 14.97
N TYR A 39 -1.40 -25.96 14.53
CA TYR A 39 -2.34 -26.80 15.26
C TYR A 39 -2.05 -28.28 14.99
N GLN A 40 -2.04 -29.10 16.04
CA GLN A 40 -1.65 -30.50 16.02
C GLN A 40 -2.77 -31.35 16.66
N PRO A 41 -3.75 -31.85 15.88
CA PRO A 41 -4.92 -32.55 16.42
C PRO A 41 -4.58 -33.84 17.17
N ASP A 42 -3.46 -34.49 16.83
CA ASP A 42 -2.99 -35.74 17.46
C ASP A 42 -2.00 -35.49 18.61
N SER A 43 -1.99 -34.29 19.22
CA SER A 43 -1.13 -34.01 20.37
C SER A 43 -1.66 -34.65 21.66
N ILE A 44 -0.81 -34.68 22.69
CA ILE A 44 -1.31 -34.88 24.06
C ILE A 44 -2.20 -33.71 24.46
N SER A 45 -3.14 -33.98 25.38
CA SER A 45 -4.08 -32.97 25.89
C SER A 45 -3.35 -31.77 26.49
N GLY A 46 -3.69 -30.57 26.01
CA GLY A 46 -3.11 -29.30 26.44
C GLY A 46 -1.82 -28.89 25.69
N ALA A 47 -1.42 -29.64 24.66
CA ALA A 47 -0.24 -29.36 23.84
C ALA A 47 -0.53 -29.32 22.33
N GLU A 48 -1.76 -28.95 21.96
CA GLU A 48 -2.26 -28.93 20.56
C GLU A 48 -1.63 -27.83 19.70
N ILE A 49 -0.88 -26.91 20.31
CA ILE A 49 -0.31 -25.74 19.65
C ILE A 49 1.21 -25.83 19.77
N SER A 50 1.91 -25.66 18.63
CA SER A 50 3.37 -25.58 18.60
C SER A 50 3.91 -24.36 19.35
N ALA A 51 5.24 -24.26 19.48
CA ALA A 51 5.87 -22.99 19.83
C ALA A 51 5.44 -21.87 18.89
N VAL A 52 5.30 -20.66 19.44
CA VAL A 52 4.89 -19.46 18.70
C VAL A 52 6.08 -18.90 17.91
N VAL A 53 5.90 -18.75 16.61
CA VAL A 53 6.85 -18.08 15.72
C VAL A 53 6.33 -16.68 15.43
N ARG A 54 7.10 -15.64 15.76
CA ARG A 54 6.73 -14.25 15.45
C ARG A 54 7.34 -13.83 14.12
N THR A 55 6.56 -13.12 13.31
CA THR A 55 7.09 -12.48 12.10
C THR A 55 7.85 -11.21 12.47
N ASP A 56 8.58 -10.68 11.50
CA ASP A 56 9.02 -9.29 11.57
C ASP A 56 7.84 -8.32 11.57
N LEU A 57 8.13 -7.08 11.96
CA LEU A 57 7.17 -5.98 11.87
C LEU A 57 7.05 -5.58 10.40
N LEU A 58 5.84 -5.61 9.86
CA LEU A 58 5.54 -5.21 8.48
C LEU A 58 4.61 -4.01 8.45
N ARG A 59 4.77 -3.14 7.44
CA ARG A 59 3.80 -2.08 7.14
C ARG A 59 2.77 -2.62 6.17
N ILE A 60 1.50 -2.51 6.54
CA ILE A 60 0.39 -2.81 5.63
C ILE A 60 0.09 -1.53 4.85
N LEU A 61 0.01 -1.65 3.53
CA LEU A 61 -0.35 -0.50 2.69
C LEU A 61 -1.86 -0.28 2.80
N PRO A 62 -2.32 0.98 2.94
CA PRO A 62 -3.74 1.26 3.01
C PRO A 62 -4.38 1.05 1.63
N ASP A 63 -5.64 0.63 1.63
CA ASP A 63 -6.41 0.53 0.39
C ASP A 63 -6.57 1.90 -0.27
N ARG A 64 -6.44 1.91 -1.59
CA ARG A 64 -6.53 3.12 -2.42
C ARG A 64 -7.31 2.83 -3.68
N GLU A 65 -8.20 3.75 -4.02
CA GLU A 65 -8.94 3.73 -5.27
C GLU A 65 -8.33 4.77 -6.23
N LEU A 66 -7.90 4.31 -7.42
CA LEU A 66 -7.52 5.17 -8.53
C LEU A 66 -8.71 5.29 -9.48
N ARG A 67 -9.15 6.53 -9.76
CA ARG A 67 -10.15 6.82 -10.79
C ARG A 67 -9.52 7.64 -11.90
N VAL A 68 -9.85 7.29 -13.14
CA VAL A 68 -9.48 8.04 -14.35
C VAL A 68 -10.77 8.41 -15.08
N LYS A 69 -10.98 9.70 -15.31
CA LYS A 69 -12.01 10.22 -16.21
C LYS A 69 -11.35 10.60 -17.52
N LEU A 70 -11.86 10.06 -18.62
CA LEU A 70 -11.33 10.29 -19.97
C LEU A 70 -11.88 11.61 -20.56
N ASP A 71 -11.71 12.69 -19.80
CA ASP A 71 -11.92 14.06 -20.30
C ASP A 71 -10.76 14.45 -21.24
N ASP A 72 -10.83 15.62 -21.88
CA ASP A 72 -9.73 16.17 -22.68
C ASP A 72 -9.20 17.46 -22.02
N PRO A 73 -8.09 17.41 -21.24
CA PRO A 73 -7.26 16.24 -20.93
C PRO A 73 -7.83 15.35 -19.80
N PRO A 74 -7.40 14.07 -19.69
CA PRO A 74 -7.90 13.13 -18.68
C PRO A 74 -7.67 13.62 -17.26
N THR A 75 -8.68 13.42 -16.41
CA THR A 75 -8.63 13.73 -14.99
C THR A 75 -8.36 12.46 -14.19
N VAL A 76 -7.41 12.54 -13.26
CA VAL A 76 -6.99 11.42 -12.41
C VAL A 76 -7.20 11.78 -10.96
N SER A 77 -7.80 10.88 -10.18
CA SER A 77 -7.96 11.04 -8.73
C SER A 77 -7.59 9.77 -7.97
N VAL A 78 -6.92 9.92 -6.83
CA VAL A 78 -6.62 8.84 -5.89
C VAL A 78 -7.30 9.12 -4.56
N THR A 79 -8.02 8.13 -4.04
CA THR A 79 -8.77 8.23 -2.77
C THR A 79 -8.37 7.12 -1.80
N GLY A 80 -8.22 7.44 -0.52
CA GLY A 80 -8.23 6.46 0.58
C GLY A 80 -7.56 6.95 1.88
N PRO A 81 -7.37 6.07 2.89
CA PRO A 81 -6.88 6.40 4.24
C PRO A 81 -5.51 7.09 4.32
N SER A 82 -5.46 8.38 4.66
CA SER A 82 -4.26 9.22 4.76
C SER A 82 -3.93 9.61 6.21
N TYR A 83 -2.91 10.43 6.45
CA TYR A 83 -2.73 11.08 7.75
C TYR A 83 -3.69 12.26 7.90
N ASP A 84 -3.98 12.65 9.15
CA ASP A 84 -4.73 13.85 9.45
C ASP A 84 -4.04 15.06 8.77
N PRO A 85 -4.68 15.70 7.78
CA PRO A 85 -4.07 16.78 7.01
C PRO A 85 -3.89 18.06 7.83
N THR A 86 -4.53 18.17 9.00
CA THR A 86 -4.34 19.30 9.93
C THR A 86 -3.07 19.13 10.77
N ALA A 87 -2.61 17.89 10.97
CA ALA A 87 -1.45 17.56 11.77
C ALA A 87 -0.21 17.22 10.93
N SER A 88 -0.38 16.90 9.64
CA SER A 88 0.69 16.49 8.74
C SER A 88 0.49 17.01 7.32
N THR A 89 1.60 17.15 6.58
CA THR A 89 1.52 17.40 5.13
C THR A 89 0.87 16.20 4.45
N PRO A 90 -0.07 16.41 3.49
CA PRO A 90 -0.67 15.32 2.73
C PRO A 90 0.38 14.54 1.94
N PRO A 91 0.12 13.27 1.60
CA PRO A 91 1.03 12.46 0.82
C PRO A 91 1.26 13.09 -0.56
N ARG A 92 2.52 13.08 -1.02
CA ARG A 92 2.83 13.46 -2.40
C ARG A 92 2.48 12.31 -3.32
N VAL A 93 1.57 12.56 -4.25
CA VAL A 93 1.15 11.57 -5.25
C VAL A 93 1.50 12.10 -6.63
N THR A 94 2.22 11.32 -7.43
CA THR A 94 2.54 11.65 -8.82
C THR A 94 1.83 10.68 -9.73
N ALA A 95 1.03 11.19 -10.66
CA ALA A 95 0.50 10.42 -11.78
C ALA A 95 1.47 10.47 -12.96
N VAL A 96 1.67 9.32 -13.61
CA VAL A 96 2.44 9.20 -14.86
C VAL A 96 1.64 8.37 -15.86
N VAL A 97 1.91 8.58 -17.14
CA VAL A 97 1.37 7.75 -18.21
C VAL A 97 2.38 6.68 -18.58
N GLN A 98 1.89 5.45 -18.73
CA GLN A 98 2.67 4.35 -19.27
C GLN A 98 2.07 3.85 -20.57
N ARG A 99 2.93 3.51 -21.54
CA ARG A 99 2.56 2.86 -22.80
C ARG A 99 3.07 1.42 -22.78
N ARG A 100 2.29 0.48 -23.30
CA ARG A 100 2.75 -0.90 -23.51
C ARG A 100 3.68 -0.98 -24.73
N ARG A 101 4.84 -1.61 -24.59
CA ARG A 101 5.78 -1.90 -25.68
C ARG A 101 5.29 -3.11 -26.46
N GLU A 102 5.28 -3.00 -27.79
CA GLU A 102 5.07 -4.16 -28.65
C GLU A 102 6.32 -5.06 -28.64
N GLY A 103 6.12 -6.38 -28.76
CA GLY A 103 7.21 -7.35 -28.83
C GLY A 103 7.80 -7.81 -27.48
N VAL A 104 7.30 -7.30 -26.35
CA VAL A 104 7.62 -7.85 -25.02
C VAL A 104 6.49 -8.80 -24.62
N ALA A 105 6.83 -10.09 -24.44
CA ALA A 105 5.85 -11.14 -24.13
C ALA A 105 5.39 -11.14 -22.66
N ASP A 106 6.22 -10.59 -21.77
CA ASP A 106 5.92 -10.49 -20.34
C ASP A 106 4.99 -9.30 -20.09
N ASP A 107 3.83 -9.55 -19.49
CA ASP A 107 2.76 -8.56 -19.31
C ASP A 107 3.10 -7.46 -18.29
N ASP A 108 3.97 -7.76 -17.32
CA ASP A 108 4.38 -6.80 -16.29
C ASP A 108 5.57 -5.96 -16.77
N LEU A 109 6.48 -6.57 -17.53
CA LEU A 109 7.68 -5.91 -18.03
C LEU A 109 7.46 -5.13 -19.34
N ALA A 110 6.30 -5.28 -19.99
CA ALA A 110 5.98 -4.57 -21.24
C ALA A 110 5.69 -3.07 -21.06
N TRP A 111 5.47 -2.58 -19.84
CA TRP A 111 5.09 -1.18 -19.60
C TRP A 111 6.30 -0.24 -19.54
N VAL A 112 6.23 0.89 -20.25
CA VAL A 112 7.22 1.97 -20.18
C VAL A 112 6.56 3.29 -19.82
N THR A 113 7.12 3.98 -18.83
CA THR A 113 6.72 5.34 -18.49
C THR A 113 7.06 6.31 -19.61
N LEU A 114 6.11 7.15 -20.00
CA LEU A 114 6.32 8.22 -20.96
C LEU A 114 6.96 9.43 -20.26
N GLU A 115 8.02 9.94 -20.86
CA GLU A 115 8.68 11.17 -20.41
C GLU A 115 7.70 12.36 -20.46
N ASP A 116 7.94 13.34 -19.59
CA ASP A 116 7.15 14.58 -19.48
C ASP A 116 5.64 14.42 -19.18
N THR A 117 5.20 13.22 -18.78
CA THR A 117 3.80 12.96 -18.36
C THR A 117 3.59 12.96 -16.84
N GLY A 118 4.64 13.26 -16.08
CA GLY A 118 4.60 13.29 -14.61
C GLY A 118 3.86 14.52 -14.09
N VAL A 119 2.76 14.29 -13.36
CA VAL A 119 1.96 15.35 -12.72
C VAL A 119 1.84 15.06 -11.23
N GLU A 120 2.27 16.00 -10.39
CA GLU A 120 1.97 15.95 -8.95
C GLU A 120 0.50 16.31 -8.73
N LEU A 121 -0.24 15.36 -8.17
CA LEU A 121 -1.65 15.53 -7.85
C LEU A 121 -1.79 16.42 -6.62
N THR A 122 -2.83 17.24 -6.59
CA THR A 122 -3.12 18.17 -5.49
C THR A 122 -4.22 17.61 -4.60
N SER A 123 -4.02 17.66 -3.28
CA SER A 123 -5.07 17.30 -2.32
C SER A 123 -6.23 18.28 -2.42
N ILE A 124 -7.47 17.77 -2.51
CA ILE A 124 -8.68 18.61 -2.45
C ILE A 124 -9.27 18.67 -1.04
N ASP A 125 -8.71 17.89 -0.12
CA ASP A 125 -9.20 17.81 1.27
C ASP A 125 -8.40 18.76 2.17
N ALA A 126 -8.86 20.01 2.18
CA ALA A 126 -8.89 20.84 3.39
C ALA A 126 -10.32 20.94 3.97
N ASP A 127 -11.36 20.49 3.23
CA ASP A 127 -12.78 20.70 3.59
C ASP A 127 -13.64 19.41 3.68
N SER A 128 -13.08 18.22 3.45
CA SER A 128 -13.84 16.97 3.52
C SER A 128 -13.80 16.36 4.92
N SER A 129 -14.90 16.54 5.66
CA SER A 129 -15.36 15.81 6.85
C SER A 129 -14.28 15.27 7.83
N PRO A 130 -14.13 15.84 9.04
CA PRO A 130 -13.14 15.39 10.04
C PRO A 130 -13.38 13.98 10.61
N THR A 131 -14.37 13.25 10.10
CA THR A 131 -14.82 11.96 10.63
C THR A 131 -14.19 10.77 9.91
N THR A 132 -13.59 10.96 8.73
CA THR A 132 -12.91 9.87 8.00
C THR A 132 -11.51 10.33 7.64
N ASN A 133 -10.50 9.56 8.03
CA ASN A 133 -9.09 9.86 7.75
C ASN A 133 -8.75 9.59 6.27
N THR A 134 -9.61 10.00 5.34
CA THR A 134 -9.51 9.77 3.90
C THR A 134 -9.03 11.04 3.21
N THR A 135 -8.10 10.91 2.26
CA THR A 135 -7.69 12.00 1.38
C THR A 135 -7.96 11.66 -0.07
N ILE A 136 -8.48 12.63 -0.81
CA ILE A 136 -8.63 12.65 -2.25
C ILE A 136 -7.57 13.59 -2.83
N VAL A 137 -6.78 13.06 -3.77
CA VAL A 137 -5.74 13.82 -4.48
C VAL A 137 -6.03 13.74 -5.98
N THR A 138 -6.04 14.87 -6.69
CA THR A 138 -6.49 14.94 -8.10
C THR A 138 -5.59 15.79 -9.00
N GLY A 139 -5.66 15.57 -10.32
CA GLY A 139 -4.92 16.33 -11.32
C GLY A 139 -5.21 15.87 -12.75
N SER A 140 -4.88 16.69 -13.74
CA SER A 140 -5.02 16.35 -15.17
C SER A 140 -3.69 15.88 -15.73
N VAL A 141 -3.73 14.81 -16.53
CA VAL A 141 -2.52 14.19 -17.10
C VAL A 141 -2.48 14.40 -18.62
N PRO A 142 -1.32 14.75 -19.21
CA PRO A 142 -1.19 14.90 -20.66
C PRO A 142 -1.50 13.58 -21.38
N THR A 143 -2.30 13.62 -22.45
CA THR A 143 -2.57 12.43 -23.28
C THR A 143 -1.54 12.30 -24.39
N ALA A 144 -1.03 11.09 -24.64
CA ALA A 144 -0.46 10.73 -25.94
C ALA A 144 -1.32 9.65 -26.62
N THR A 145 -1.25 9.54 -27.94
CA THR A 145 -2.30 8.94 -28.79
C THR A 145 -2.33 7.39 -28.81
N THR A 146 -1.92 6.65 -27.76
CA THR A 146 -1.86 5.16 -27.83
C THR A 146 -1.98 4.49 -26.48
N VAL A 147 -2.79 3.40 -26.38
CA VAL A 147 -3.01 2.49 -25.23
C VAL A 147 -2.16 2.82 -24.00
N MET A 148 -2.81 3.49 -23.04
CA MET A 148 -2.18 4.09 -21.88
C MET A 148 -2.72 3.51 -20.58
N THR A 149 -1.83 3.32 -19.61
CA THR A 149 -2.21 3.13 -18.21
C THR A 149 -1.72 4.34 -17.42
N VAL A 150 -2.61 4.92 -16.61
CA VAL A 150 -2.22 5.93 -15.63
C VAL A 150 -1.78 5.20 -14.37
N VAL A 151 -0.58 5.51 -13.89
CA VAL A 151 -0.06 4.98 -12.62
C VAL A 151 0.13 6.14 -11.66
N ALA A 152 -0.50 6.07 -10.49
CA ALA A 152 -0.25 6.99 -9.39
C ALA A 152 0.74 6.38 -8.40
N ARG A 153 1.81 7.10 -8.08
CA ARG A 153 2.81 6.71 -7.09
C ARG A 153 2.81 7.67 -5.92
N GLY A 154 2.63 7.16 -4.70
CA GLY A 154 2.78 7.93 -3.48
C GLY A 154 4.21 7.90 -2.95
N ARG A 155 4.74 9.04 -2.50
CA ARG A 155 5.99 9.11 -1.71
C ARG A 155 5.68 9.64 -0.32
N HIS A 156 6.15 8.92 0.70
CA HIS A 156 6.09 9.36 2.08
C HIS A 156 7.43 9.98 2.49
N ASP A 157 7.38 11.14 3.14
CA ASP A 157 8.57 11.83 3.65
C ASP A 157 8.82 11.33 5.08
N ASP A 158 9.62 10.28 5.25
CA ASP A 158 10.03 9.74 6.55
C ASP A 158 10.99 10.73 7.23
N ARG A 159 10.47 11.85 7.76
CA ARG A 159 11.25 12.72 8.64
C ARG A 159 11.38 12.04 10.00
N HIS A 160 12.44 11.26 10.16
CA HIS A 160 12.95 10.92 11.47
C HIS A 160 13.41 12.20 12.18
N ASP A 161 12.57 12.74 13.08
CA ASP A 161 12.99 13.75 14.05
C ASP A 161 14.04 13.11 14.96
N GLY A 162 15.31 13.37 14.66
CA GLY A 162 16.47 12.96 15.43
C GLY A 162 16.53 13.67 16.76
N ARG A 163 15.62 13.36 17.69
CA ARG A 163 15.74 13.77 19.10
C ARG A 163 16.79 12.92 19.77
N ARG A 164 18.02 13.44 19.76
CA ARG A 164 19.15 13.01 20.57
C ARG A 164 18.69 12.87 22.04
N HIS A 165 18.67 11.65 22.56
CA HIS A 165 18.63 11.42 24.00
C HIS A 165 19.94 11.93 24.60
N GLY A 166 19.85 12.93 25.47
CA GLY A 166 20.96 13.38 26.31
C GLY A 166 21.31 12.32 27.36
N PRO A 167 22.55 12.31 27.87
CA PRO A 167 23.02 11.26 28.77
C PRO A 167 22.40 11.44 30.16
N HIS A 168 21.78 10.38 30.67
CA HIS A 168 21.47 10.24 32.10
C HIS A 168 22.79 10.09 32.87
N HIS A 169 23.15 11.11 33.64
CA HIS A 169 24.15 10.96 34.70
C HIS A 169 23.49 10.36 35.95
N ARG A 170 24.30 9.48 36.58
CA ARG A 170 24.09 8.73 37.82
C ARG A 170 23.38 9.47 38.94
#